data_AF-A0A2H9TFV8-F1
#
_entry.id   AF-A0A2H9TFV8-F1
#
_cell.length_a   1.000
_cell.length_b   1.000
_cell.length_c   1.000
_cell.angle_alpha   90.00
_cell.angle_beta   90.00
_cell.angle_gamma   90.00
#
_symmetry.space_group_name_H-M   'P 1'
#
loop_
_entity.id
_entity.type
_entity.pdbx_description
1 polymer ?
#
loop_
_entity_poly.entity_id
_entity_poly.type
_entity_poly.pdbx_seq_one_letter_code
_entity_poly.pdbx_strand_id
1 'polypeptide(L)'
;MYACKVGDLPPEGTAPVPGEYHLESGETVILYKIEPETARLRAELEETVQSCTLLATELGYYLSPCVLILNSIKDAEEENRRTKELIEKLHKYNEYKDLAQALIGRLAVLEGCITRELYPRFDLELDD
;
A
#
# COMPACT_ATOMS: atom_id res chain seq x y z
N MET A 1 -34.49 15.06 -33.42
CA MET A 1 -34.42 16.50 -33.11
C MET A 1 -34.54 16.59 -31.59
N TYR A 2 -33.44 16.85 -30.89
CA TYR A 2 -33.41 16.82 -29.42
C TYR A 2 -33.43 18.26 -28.91
N ALA A 3 -34.42 18.60 -28.08
CA ALA A 3 -34.61 19.92 -27.49
C ALA A 3 -34.22 19.86 -26.01
N CYS A 4 -33.36 20.78 -25.56
CA CYS A 4 -33.00 20.93 -24.15
C CYS A 4 -33.62 22.22 -23.60
N LYS A 5 -34.20 22.20 -22.40
CA LYS A 5 -34.77 23.39 -21.75
C LYS A 5 -33.65 24.26 -21.18
N VAL A 6 -33.85 25.58 -21.22
CA VAL A 6 -32.92 26.58 -20.70
C VAL A 6 -32.71 26.37 -19.19
N GLY A 7 -31.50 26.00 -18.81
CA GLY A 7 -31.06 25.68 -17.45
C GLY A 7 -29.65 25.09 -17.41
N ASP A 8 -29.27 24.37 -18.47
CA ASP A 8 -27.92 23.86 -18.69
C ASP A 8 -27.21 24.72 -19.74
N LEU A 9 -26.39 25.70 -19.30
CA LEU A 9 -25.53 26.46 -20.22
C LEU A 9 -24.52 25.51 -20.90
N PRO A 10 -24.23 25.68 -22.20
CA PRO A 10 -23.13 24.97 -22.83
C PRO A 10 -21.80 25.45 -22.26
N PRO A 11 -20.82 24.56 -22.04
CA PRO A 11 -19.45 24.95 -21.70
C PRO A 11 -18.85 25.82 -22.82
N GLU A 12 -18.02 26.77 -22.41
CA GLU A 12 -17.44 27.85 -23.22
C GLU A 12 -16.87 27.38 -24.57
N GLY A 13 -17.22 28.08 -25.67
CA GLY A 13 -16.41 28.04 -26.90
C GLY A 13 -17.12 28.12 -28.25
N THR A 14 -18.44 27.93 -28.36
CA THR A 14 -19.11 28.00 -29.68
C THR A 14 -20.45 28.71 -29.58
N ALA A 15 -20.56 29.89 -30.19
CA ALA A 15 -21.77 30.68 -30.22
C ALA A 15 -22.87 29.93 -31.00
N PRO A 16 -23.99 29.58 -30.38
CA PRO A 16 -25.06 28.90 -31.09
C PRO A 16 -25.96 29.92 -31.81
N VAL A 17 -26.32 29.63 -33.06
CA VAL A 17 -27.20 30.49 -33.86
C VAL A 17 -28.66 30.29 -33.37
N PRO A 18 -29.36 31.32 -32.88
CA PRO A 18 -30.71 31.18 -32.35
C PRO A 18 -31.73 31.03 -33.48
N GLY A 19 -32.64 30.06 -33.35
CA GLY A 19 -33.94 30.08 -34.03
C GLY A 19 -35.03 30.28 -32.97
N GLU A 20 -35.87 31.31 -33.14
CA GLU A 20 -37.02 31.55 -32.24
C GLU A 20 -38.16 30.60 -32.61
N TYR A 21 -38.60 29.78 -31.64
CA TYR A 21 -39.76 28.93 -31.80
C TYR A 21 -40.75 29.25 -30.67
N HIS A 22 -41.94 29.73 -31.04
CA HIS A 22 -43.03 29.98 -30.09
C HIS A 22 -43.82 28.69 -29.88
N LEU A 23 -43.84 28.19 -28.64
CA LEU A 23 -44.74 27.11 -28.23
C LEU A 23 -46.08 27.73 -27.80
N GLU A 24 -47.18 27.01 -28.04
CA GLU A 24 -48.57 27.45 -27.81
C GLU A 24 -48.90 27.80 -26.34
N SER A 25 -47.95 27.61 -25.41
CA SER A 25 -48.08 27.94 -23.98
C SER A 25 -47.58 29.33 -23.58
N GLY A 26 -47.10 30.17 -24.52
CA GLY A 26 -46.62 31.53 -24.23
C GLY A 26 -45.22 31.60 -23.62
N GLU A 27 -44.50 30.48 -23.53
CA GLU A 27 -43.12 30.42 -23.08
C GLU A 27 -42.16 30.42 -24.29
N THR A 28 -41.25 31.38 -24.36
CA THR A 28 -40.18 31.42 -25.36
C THR A 28 -39.04 30.52 -24.91
N VAL A 29 -38.76 29.44 -25.64
CA VAL A 29 -37.63 28.54 -25.37
C VAL A 29 -36.60 28.67 -26.49
N ILE A 30 -35.36 28.98 -26.14
CA ILE A 30 -34.24 29.02 -27.11
C ILE A 30 -33.76 27.58 -27.31
N LEU A 31 -33.95 27.04 -28.52
CA LEU A 31 -33.49 25.70 -28.89
C LEU A 31 -32.26 25.80 -29.77
N TYR A 32 -31.17 25.15 -29.35
CA TYR A 32 -29.93 25.10 -30.12
C TYR A 32 -29.90 23.86 -31.02
N LYS A 33 -29.58 24.06 -32.32
CA LYS A 33 -29.36 22.97 -33.27
C LYS A 33 -27.96 22.40 -33.03
N ILE A 34 -27.87 21.28 -32.33
CA ILE A 34 -26.62 20.55 -32.15
C ILE A 34 -26.22 19.96 -33.51
N GLU A 35 -25.03 20.31 -34.02
CA GLU A 35 -24.51 19.74 -35.26
C GLU A 35 -24.26 18.23 -35.08
N PRO A 36 -24.61 17.39 -36.06
CA PRO A 36 -24.54 15.94 -35.94
C PRO A 36 -23.13 15.41 -35.61
N GLU A 37 -22.09 16.14 -36.02
CA GLU A 37 -20.69 15.81 -35.71
C GLU A 37 -20.36 15.99 -34.22
N THR A 38 -20.86 17.05 -33.58
CA THR A 38 -20.67 17.28 -32.14
C THR A 38 -21.41 16.24 -31.27
N ALA A 39 -22.58 15.78 -31.72
CA ALA A 39 -23.29 14.68 -31.06
C ALA A 39 -22.55 13.35 -31.19
N ARG A 40 -21.95 13.08 -32.37
CA ARG A 40 -21.16 11.87 -32.61
C ARG A 40 -19.89 11.83 -31.76
N LEU A 41 -19.15 12.93 -31.72
CA LEU A 41 -17.93 13.07 -30.91
C LEU A 41 -18.20 12.89 -29.41
N ARG A 42 -19.34 13.39 -28.91
CA ARG A 42 -19.75 13.17 -27.51
C ARG A 42 -20.03 11.70 -27.21
N ALA A 43 -20.74 11.01 -28.10
CA ALA A 43 -21.02 9.58 -27.93
C ALA A 43 -19.73 8.74 -27.93
N GLU A 44 -18.80 9.04 -28.84
CA GLU A 44 -17.49 8.37 -28.93
C GLU A 44 -16.63 8.64 -27.68
N LEU A 45 -16.66 9.87 -27.16
CA LEU A 45 -16.03 10.23 -25.91
C LEU A 45 -16.64 9.47 -24.72
N GLU A 46 -17.96 9.37 -24.66
CA GLU A 46 -18.68 8.68 -23.59
C GLU A 46 -18.37 7.17 -23.56
N GLU A 47 -18.32 6.53 -24.74
CA GLU A 47 -17.90 5.14 -24.89
C GLU A 47 -16.45 4.93 -24.42
N THR A 48 -15.55 5.84 -24.80
CA THR A 48 -14.15 5.80 -24.39
C THR A 48 -14.01 5.97 -22.88
N VAL A 49 -14.75 6.90 -22.28
CA VAL A 49 -14.77 7.12 -20.82
C VAL A 49 -15.28 5.87 -20.09
N GLN A 50 -16.36 5.24 -20.57
CA GLN A 50 -16.86 3.99 -20.00
C GLN A 50 -15.81 2.88 -20.05
N SER A 51 -15.13 2.70 -21.18
CA SER A 51 -14.04 1.74 -21.32
C SER A 51 -12.90 2.01 -20.33
N CYS A 52 -12.46 3.27 -20.21
CA CYS A 52 -11.45 3.68 -19.24
C CYS A 52 -11.89 3.43 -17.79
N THR A 53 -13.15 3.69 -17.45
CA THR A 53 -13.66 3.42 -16.10
C THR A 53 -13.66 1.93 -15.74
N LEU A 54 -14.02 1.06 -16.69
CA LEU A 54 -13.97 -0.39 -16.50
C LEU A 54 -12.53 -0.86 -16.27
N LEU A 55 -11.59 -0.42 -17.12
CA LEU A 55 -10.17 -0.74 -16.96
C LEU A 55 -9.61 -0.25 -15.62
N ALA A 56 -9.99 0.95 -15.18
CA ALA A 56 -9.57 1.48 -13.88
C ALA A 56 -10.10 0.62 -12.72
N THR A 57 -11.35 0.16 -12.79
CA THR A 57 -11.91 -0.75 -11.77
C THR A 57 -11.20 -2.10 -11.76
N GLU A 58 -10.88 -2.65 -12.93
CA GLU A 58 -10.19 -3.93 -13.05
C GLU A 58 -8.75 -3.83 -12.51
N LEU A 59 -8.02 -2.77 -12.84
CA LEU A 59 -6.72 -2.47 -12.24
C LEU A 59 -6.79 -2.30 -10.73
N GLY A 60 -7.82 -1.63 -10.22
CA GLY A 60 -8.05 -1.49 -8.78
C GLY A 60 -8.24 -2.85 -8.09
N TYR A 61 -8.98 -3.76 -8.73
CA TYR A 61 -9.19 -5.12 -8.23
C TYR A 61 -7.87 -5.90 -8.11
N TYR A 62 -6.96 -5.78 -9.09
CA TYR A 62 -5.66 -6.45 -9.03
C TYR A 62 -4.66 -5.76 -8.09
N LEU A 63 -4.73 -4.43 -7.96
CA LEU A 63 -3.79 -3.68 -7.14
C LEU A 63 -4.05 -3.86 -5.63
N SER A 64 -5.31 -4.03 -5.23
CA SER A 64 -5.67 -4.20 -3.82
C SER A 64 -4.98 -5.41 -3.14
N PRO A 65 -5.00 -6.62 -3.72
CA PRO A 65 -4.22 -7.75 -3.22
C PRO A 65 -2.71 -7.49 -3.15
N CYS A 66 -2.15 -6.80 -4.15
CA CYS A 66 -0.72 -6.47 -4.17
C CYS A 66 -0.32 -5.60 -2.97
N VAL A 67 -1.14 -4.62 -2.59
CA VAL A 67 -0.89 -3.78 -1.41
C VAL A 67 -0.92 -4.61 -0.13
N LEU A 68 -1.85 -5.54 0.01
CA LEU A 68 -1.90 -6.43 1.17
C LEU A 68 -0.65 -7.31 1.26
N ILE A 69 -0.25 -7.92 0.13
CA ILE A 69 0.96 -8.75 0.06
C ILE A 69 2.19 -7.93 0.43
N LEU A 70 2.32 -6.70 -0.08
CA LEU A 70 3.44 -5.82 0.25
C LEU A 70 3.52 -5.50 1.74
N ASN A 71 2.37 -5.28 2.40
CA ASN A 71 2.36 -5.05 3.83
C ASN A 71 2.76 -6.31 4.62
N SER A 72 2.23 -7.48 4.25
CA SER A 72 2.62 -8.74 4.89
C SER A 72 4.09 -9.07 4.71
N ILE A 73 4.68 -8.75 3.54
CA ILE A 73 6.12 -8.91 3.32
C ILE A 73 6.91 -8.01 4.27
N LYS A 74 6.53 -6.74 4.43
CA LYS A 74 7.19 -5.81 5.35
C LYS A 74 7.14 -6.28 6.80
N ASP A 75 5.99 -6.78 7.24
CA ASP A 75 5.83 -7.30 8.59
C ASP A 75 6.74 -8.52 8.83
N ALA A 76 6.80 -9.43 7.85
CA ALA A 76 7.67 -10.61 7.91
C ALA A 76 9.16 -10.24 7.90
N GLU A 77 9.57 -9.21 7.15
CA GLU A 77 10.95 -8.70 7.14
C GLU A 77 11.37 -8.16 8.51
N GLU A 78 10.49 -7.40 9.17
CA GLU A 78 10.75 -6.85 10.49
C GLU A 78 10.85 -7.94 11.56
N GLU A 79 9.98 -8.95 11.51
CA GLU A 79 10.09 -10.11 12.39
C GLU A 79 11.41 -10.86 12.15
N ASN A 80 11.75 -11.12 10.89
CA ASN A 80 13.01 -11.79 10.52
C ASN A 80 14.24 -11.02 11.03
N ARG A 81 14.21 -9.69 10.96
CA ARG A 81 15.26 -8.82 11.48
C ARG A 81 15.42 -8.98 12.99
N ARG A 82 14.32 -8.95 13.75
CA ARG A 82 14.36 -9.14 15.22
C ARG A 82 14.91 -10.51 15.58
N THR A 83 14.47 -11.57 14.90
CA THR A 83 14.97 -12.92 15.12
C THR A 83 16.46 -13.02 14.85
N LYS A 84 16.95 -12.42 13.77
CA LYS A 84 18.39 -12.36 13.48
C LYS A 84 19.18 -11.64 14.56
N GLU A 85 18.72 -10.47 15.02
CA GLU A 85 19.36 -9.74 16.12
C GLU A 85 19.41 -10.56 17.42
N LEU A 86 18.35 -11.33 17.72
CA LEU A 86 18.32 -12.22 18.88
C LEU A 86 19.29 -13.40 18.73
N ILE A 87 19.35 -14.02 17.55
CA ILE A 87 20.29 -15.10 17.25
C ILE A 87 21.74 -14.62 17.40
N GLU A 88 22.07 -13.43 16.90
CA GLU A 88 23.40 -12.84 17.06
C GLU A 88 23.76 -12.59 18.53
N LYS A 89 22.81 -12.08 19.32
CA LYS A 89 23.00 -11.90 20.77
C LYS A 89 23.23 -13.23 21.47
N LEU A 90 22.49 -14.27 21.09
CA LEU A 90 22.64 -15.61 21.64
C LEU A 90 24.01 -16.21 21.30
N HIS A 91 24.48 -16.05 20.05
CA HIS A 91 25.83 -16.48 19.68
C HIS A 91 26.91 -15.77 20.49
N LYS A 92 26.81 -14.44 20.65
CA LYS A 92 27.76 -13.68 21.49
C LYS A 92 27.72 -14.13 22.94
N TYR A 93 26.53 -14.35 23.49
CA TYR A 93 26.38 -14.87 24.86
C TYR A 93 27.06 -16.23 25.00
N ASN A 94 26.82 -17.15 24.07
CA ASN A 94 27.44 -18.48 24.07
C ASN A 94 28.97 -18.40 23.96
N GLU A 95 29.51 -17.53 23.10
CA GLU A 95 30.97 -17.31 23.01
C GLU A 95 31.57 -16.85 24.35
N TYR A 96 30.90 -15.92 25.04
CA TYR A 96 31.35 -15.49 26.37
C TYR A 96 31.22 -16.59 27.42
N LYS A 97 30.13 -17.35 27.40
CA LYS A 97 29.91 -18.51 28.29
C LYS A 97 31.01 -19.55 28.10
N ASP A 98 31.30 -19.92 26.86
CA ASP A 98 32.34 -20.88 26.50
C ASP A 98 33.73 -20.41 26.92
N LEU A 99 34.05 -19.13 26.70
CA LEU A 99 35.31 -18.54 27.15
C LEU A 99 35.44 -18.56 28.68
N ALA A 100 34.40 -18.15 29.39
CA ALA A 100 34.37 -18.16 30.85
C ALA A 100 34.56 -19.58 31.39
N GLN A 101 33.87 -20.56 30.82
CA GLN A 101 33.99 -21.96 31.20
C GLN A 101 35.38 -22.52 30.91
N ALA A 102 36.01 -22.15 29.79
CA ALA A 102 37.40 -22.52 29.48
C ALA A 102 38.39 -21.91 30.48
N LEU A 103 38.19 -20.66 30.91
CA LEU A 103 39.02 -20.00 31.91
C LEU A 103 38.87 -20.67 33.29
N ILE A 104 37.64 -20.94 33.73
CA ILE A 104 37.37 -21.65 34.98
C ILE A 104 37.98 -23.06 34.94
N GLY A 105 37.89 -23.75 33.80
CA GLY A 105 38.53 -25.05 33.59
C GLY A 105 40.04 -25.01 33.81
N ARG A 106 40.72 -24.00 33.26
CA ARG A 106 42.17 -23.81 33.45
C ARG A 106 42.51 -23.42 34.88
N LEU A 107 41.71 -22.56 35.50
CA LEU A 107 41.92 -22.13 36.89
C LEU A 107 41.76 -23.31 37.86
N ALA A 108 40.78 -24.19 37.63
CA ALA A 108 40.57 -25.41 38.38
C ALA A 108 41.80 -26.33 38.35
N VAL A 109 42.40 -26.51 37.17
CA VAL A 109 43.63 -27.30 36.99
C VAL A 109 44.81 -26.69 37.77
N LEU A 110 44.94 -25.36 37.78
CA LEU A 110 46.01 -24.68 38.50
C LEU A 110 45.84 -24.74 40.02
N GLU A 111 44.60 -24.63 40.51
CA GLU A 111 44.30 -24.73 41.95
C GLU A 111 44.20 -26.18 42.45
N GLY A 112 44.17 -27.17 41.55
CA GLY A 112 43.96 -28.58 41.90
C GLY A 112 42.56 -28.86 42.45
N CYS A 113 41.59 -28.00 42.15
CA CYS A 113 40.20 -28.10 42.59
C CYS A 113 39.29 -28.50 41.43
N ILE A 114 38.05 -28.87 41.73
CA ILE A 114 37.07 -29.23 40.70
C ILE A 114 36.40 -27.95 40.21
N THR A 115 36.14 -27.84 38.90
CA THR A 115 35.48 -26.64 38.32
C THR A 115 34.23 -26.22 39.08
N ARG A 116 33.38 -27.16 39.51
CA ARG A 116 32.16 -26.89 40.31
C ARG A 116 32.41 -26.14 41.63
N GLU A 117 33.59 -26.29 42.23
CA GLU A 117 33.95 -25.60 43.49
C GLU A 117 34.33 -24.14 43.25
N LEU A 118 34.65 -23.77 42.01
CA LEU A 118 34.99 -22.39 41.61
C LEU A 118 33.75 -21.56 41.26
N TYR A 119 32.67 -22.17 40.75
CA TYR A 119 31.45 -21.45 40.37
C TYR A 119 30.90 -20.56 41.50
N PRO A 120 30.72 -21.06 42.75
CA PRO A 120 30.26 -20.23 43.86
C PRO A 120 31.24 -19.13 44.28
N ARG A 121 32.55 -19.28 43.99
CA ARG A 121 33.56 -18.25 44.32
C ARG A 121 33.48 -17.03 43.41
N PHE A 122 32.96 -17.22 42.19
CA PHE A 122 32.78 -16.16 41.20
C PHE A 122 31.32 -15.70 41.09
N ASP A 123 30.46 -16.08 42.05
CA ASP A 123 29.01 -15.81 42.03
C ASP A 123 28.34 -16.34 40.74
N LEU A 124 28.84 -17.47 40.24
CA LEU A 124 28.31 -18.15 39.06
C LEU A 124 27.43 -19.33 39.49
N GLU A 125 26.26 -19.45 38.87
CA GLU A 125 25.37 -20.60 39.04
C GLU A 125 25.65 -21.66 37.96
N LEU A 126 25.40 -22.92 38.29
CA LEU A 126 25.60 -24.07 37.40
C LEU A 126 24.34 -24.46 36.62
N ASP A 127 23.23 -23.76 36.81
CA ASP A 127 22.01 -24.02 36.06
C ASP A 127 22.06 -23.31 34.69
N ASP A 128 21.79 -24.10 33.65
CA ASP A 128 21.76 -23.68 32.24
C ASP A 128 20.59 -22.74 31.92
#